data_AF-A0A948RGA2-F1
#
_entry.id   AF-A0A948RGA2-F1
#
_cell.length_a   1.000
_cell.length_b   1.000
_cell.length_c   1.000
_cell.angle_alpha   90.00
_cell.angle_beta   90.00
_cell.angle_gamma   90.00
#
_symmetry.space_group_name_H-M   'P 1'
#
loop_
_entity.id
_entity.type
_entity.pdbx_description
1 polymer ?
#
loop_
_entity_poly.entity_id
_entity_poly.type
_entity_poly.pdbx_seq_one_letter_code
_entity_poly.pdbx_strand_id
1 'polypeptide(L)'
;EMLHEHPLELADIKAGIAEPRAYPKTLRKRQMVYFPVAALLTVVMLAGVYGFIGTEKTAITTVPPIPSPVPVYVPQTPTPMRLPTQTAASGAVILTWEGSIAPLFQSKCGACHGVVAGLSFGTYADALKGGTSGAAILPGDAAASLVTIRQQPGNHPGQFSAEELALVQRWIEAGAPEK
;
A
#
# COMPACT_ATOMS: atom_id res chain seq x y z
N GLU A 1 2.77 10.49 42.47
CA GLU A 1 3.44 10.14 41.19
C GLU A 1 4.33 8.91 41.28
N MET A 2 5.43 8.90 42.03
CA MET A 2 6.38 7.76 42.06
C MET A 2 5.77 6.38 42.37
N LEU A 3 4.74 6.33 43.23
CA LEU A 3 4.03 5.08 43.57
C LEU A 3 3.33 4.42 42.37
N HIS A 4 2.91 5.21 41.37
CA HIS A 4 2.15 4.73 40.22
C HIS A 4 3.05 4.50 39.00
N GLU A 5 4.03 5.39 38.77
CA GLU A 5 4.87 5.32 37.57
C GLU A 5 6.09 4.41 37.73
N HIS A 6 6.69 4.39 38.94
CA HIS A 6 7.91 3.63 39.21
C HIS A 6 7.81 2.86 40.54
N PRO A 7 6.85 1.94 40.68
CA PRO A 7 6.62 1.21 41.93
C PRO A 7 7.83 0.37 42.35
N LEU A 8 8.60 -0.15 41.39
CA LEU A 8 9.80 -0.96 41.64
C LEU A 8 10.94 -0.11 42.21
N GLU A 9 11.26 1.03 41.58
CA GLU A 9 12.29 1.94 42.10
C GLU A 9 11.93 2.47 43.49
N LEU A 10 10.64 2.75 43.75
CA LEU A 10 10.21 3.20 45.06
C LEU A 10 10.37 2.10 46.12
N ALA A 11 10.10 0.84 45.78
CA ALA A 11 10.34 -0.30 46.66
C ALA A 11 11.83 -0.45 46.97
N ASP A 12 12.70 -0.31 45.97
CA ASP A 12 14.16 -0.41 46.12
C ASP A 12 14.73 0.75 46.95
N ILE A 13 14.21 1.97 46.76
CA ILE A 13 14.58 3.15 47.57
C ILE A 13 14.16 2.93 49.02
N LYS A 14 12.93 2.44 49.26
CA LYS A 14 12.42 2.15 50.62
C LYS A 14 13.19 1.00 51.29
N ALA A 15 13.63 0.03 50.51
CA ALA A 15 14.43 -1.10 50.98
C ALA A 15 15.94 -0.79 51.09
N GLY A 16 16.38 0.42 50.72
CA GLY A 16 17.78 0.86 50.82
C GLY A 16 18.73 0.18 49.83
N ILE A 17 18.18 -0.46 48.78
CA ILE A 17 18.91 -1.20 47.74
C ILE A 17 19.13 -0.35 46.48
N ALA A 18 18.45 0.80 46.40
CA ALA A 18 18.51 1.68 45.24
C ALA A 18 19.94 2.13 44.92
N GLU A 19 20.27 2.15 43.63
CA GLU A 19 21.59 2.55 43.16
C GLU A 19 21.93 3.97 43.63
N PRO A 20 23.18 4.22 44.09
CA PRO A 20 23.61 5.55 44.48
C PRO A 20 23.47 6.53 43.32
N ARG A 21 22.86 7.70 43.57
CA ARG A 21 22.83 8.79 42.58
C ARG A 21 24.25 9.07 42.10
N ALA A 22 24.43 9.05 40.78
CA ALA A 22 25.72 9.28 40.15
C ALA A 22 26.34 10.58 40.67
N TYR A 23 27.57 10.49 41.17
CA TYR A 23 28.24 11.61 41.83
C TYR A 23 28.39 12.82 40.87
N PRO A 24 28.14 14.07 41.30
CA PRO A 24 28.05 15.23 40.41
C PRO A 24 29.29 15.46 39.53
N LYS A 25 30.50 15.14 40.00
CA LYS A 25 31.71 15.23 39.17
C LYS A 25 31.74 14.21 38.03
N THR A 26 31.17 13.02 38.24
CA THR A 26 31.09 11.98 37.19
C THR A 26 30.07 12.35 36.13
N LEU A 27 28.93 12.93 36.53
CA LEU A 27 27.93 13.45 35.60
C LEU A 27 28.49 14.59 34.74
N ARG A 28 29.19 15.56 35.35
CA ARG A 28 29.83 16.66 34.60
C ARG A 28 30.86 16.16 33.59
N LYS A 29 31.66 15.15 33.96
CA LYS A 29 32.63 14.51 33.05
C LYS A 29 31.93 13.84 31.85
N ARG A 30 30.85 13.10 32.09
CA ARG A 30 30.05 12.47 31.02
C ARG A 30 29.40 13.52 30.11
N GLN A 31 28.83 14.57 30.69
CA GLN A 31 28.20 15.67 29.96
C GLN A 31 29.18 16.40 29.03
N MET A 32 30.41 16.66 29.47
CA MET A 32 31.44 17.31 28.64
C MET A 32 31.85 16.49 27.41
N VAL A 33 31.59 15.18 27.40
CA VAL A 33 31.86 14.29 26.25
C VAL A 33 30.59 14.07 25.43
N TYR A 34 29.45 13.83 26.09
CA TYR A 34 28.19 13.54 25.42
C TYR A 34 27.65 14.74 24.63
N PHE A 35 27.58 15.92 25.24
CA PHE A 35 26.99 17.10 24.59
C PHE A 35 27.69 17.53 23.30
N PRO A 36 29.03 17.59 23.18
CA PRO A 36 29.65 17.94 21.90
C PRO A 36 29.42 16.89 20.81
N VAL A 37 29.46 15.60 21.15
CA VAL A 37 29.18 14.51 20.20
C VAL A 37 27.72 14.58 19.73
N ALA A 38 26.78 14.75 20.65
CA ALA A 38 25.36 14.90 20.34
C ALA A 38 25.09 16.14 19.48
N ALA A 39 25.73 17.28 19.79
CA ALA A 39 25.61 18.51 19.00
C ALA A 39 26.11 18.31 17.57
N LEU A 40 27.25 17.65 17.38
CA LEU A 40 27.80 17.34 16.06
C LEU A 40 26.84 16.44 15.26
N LEU A 41 26.36 15.34 15.85
CA LEU A 41 25.40 14.45 15.19
C LEU A 41 24.11 15.17 14.81
N THR A 42 23.61 16.05 15.68
CA THR A 42 22.40 16.84 15.44
C THR A 42 22.60 17.78 14.24
N VAL A 43 23.73 18.49 14.17
CA VAL A 43 24.06 19.37 13.04
C VAL A 43 24.16 18.59 11.73
N VAL A 44 24.81 17.41 11.75
CA VAL A 44 24.94 16.55 10.57
C VAL A 44 23.58 16.06 10.08
N MET A 45 22.70 15.58 10.98
CA MET A 45 21.35 15.17 10.61
C MET A 45 20.54 16.32 10.03
N LEU A 46 20.58 17.51 10.64
CA LEU A 46 19.90 18.71 10.14
C LEU A 46 20.39 19.10 8.74
N ALA A 47 21.70 19.07 8.49
CA ALA A 47 22.26 19.32 7.17
C ALA A 47 21.80 18.28 6.14
N GLY A 48 21.74 17.00 6.53
CA GLY A 48 21.22 15.92 5.68
C GLY A 48 19.76 16.12 5.30
N VAL A 49 18.91 16.46 6.28
CA VAL A 49 17.49 16.75 6.04
C VAL A 49 17.32 17.99 5.16
N TYR A 50 18.06 19.06 5.43
CA TYR A 50 18.03 20.27 4.61
C TYR A 50 18.43 20.00 3.16
N GLY A 51 19.50 19.22 2.95
CA GLY A 51 19.93 18.78 1.64
C GLY A 51 18.87 17.91 0.94
N PHE A 52 18.31 16.93 1.63
CA PHE A 52 17.27 16.06 1.10
C PHE A 52 16.05 16.87 0.61
N ILE A 53 15.51 17.75 1.46
CA ILE A 53 14.36 18.60 1.10
C ILE A 53 14.71 19.56 -0.04
N GLY A 54 15.91 20.14 -0.06
CA GLY A 54 16.32 21.13 -1.06
C GLY A 54 16.71 20.55 -2.43
N THR A 55 17.02 19.26 -2.51
CA THR A 55 17.53 18.64 -3.76
C THR A 55 16.46 18.07 -4.67
N GLU A 56 15.22 17.97 -4.21
CA GLU A 56 14.11 17.54 -5.06
C GLU A 56 13.57 18.72 -5.86
N LYS A 57 13.96 18.83 -7.14
CA LYS A 57 13.13 19.53 -8.12
C LYS A 57 11.82 18.73 -8.22
N THR A 58 10.80 19.15 -7.49
CA THR A 58 9.45 18.58 -7.61
C THR A 58 8.96 18.79 -9.04
N ALA A 59 9.16 17.75 -9.84
CA ALA A 59 8.92 17.71 -11.26
C ALA A 59 7.41 17.62 -11.54
N ILE A 60 6.70 18.74 -11.37
CA ILE A 60 5.46 18.93 -12.11
C ILE A 60 5.83 19.79 -13.30
N THR A 61 6.41 19.15 -14.32
CA THR A 61 6.41 19.71 -15.66
C THR A 61 4.94 19.84 -16.06
N THR A 62 4.43 21.06 -16.10
CA THR A 62 3.09 21.33 -16.61
C THR A 62 3.08 20.93 -18.07
N VAL A 63 2.49 19.77 -18.39
CA VAL A 63 2.21 19.39 -19.76
C VAL A 63 1.27 20.47 -20.31
N PRO A 64 1.66 21.25 -21.34
CA PRO A 64 0.77 22.23 -21.92
C PRO A 64 -0.45 21.50 -22.48
N PRO A 65 -1.67 22.05 -22.32
CA PRO A 65 -2.88 21.41 -22.84
C PRO A 65 -2.73 21.21 -24.34
N ILE A 66 -2.87 19.96 -24.79
CA ILE A 66 -2.93 19.62 -26.21
C ILE A 66 -4.24 20.23 -26.74
N PRO A 67 -4.22 21.17 -27.70
CA PRO A 67 -5.45 21.65 -28.31
C PRO A 67 -6.07 20.50 -29.11
N SER A 68 -7.07 19.82 -28.55
CA SER A 68 -7.90 18.87 -29.28
C SER A 68 -8.77 19.62 -30.28
N PRO A 69 -8.80 19.27 -31.58
CA PRO A 69 -9.64 19.94 -32.57
C PRO A 69 -11.11 19.50 -32.50
N VAL A 70 -11.59 19.06 -31.34
CA VAL A 70 -12.99 18.61 -31.18
C VAL A 70 -13.86 19.86 -31.04
N PRO A 71 -14.81 20.12 -31.96
CA PRO A 71 -15.70 21.26 -31.82
C PRO A 71 -16.54 21.11 -30.54
N VAL A 72 -16.44 22.10 -29.66
CA VAL A 72 -17.15 22.22 -28.37
C VAL A 72 -18.68 22.34 -28.55
N TYR A 73 -19.16 22.44 -29.79
CA TYR A 73 -20.58 22.56 -30.09
C TYR A 73 -20.95 21.75 -31.33
N VAL A 74 -21.60 20.62 -31.12
CA VAL A 74 -22.35 19.90 -32.16
C VAL A 74 -23.83 20.23 -31.94
N PRO A 75 -24.49 20.98 -32.85
CA PRO A 75 -25.93 21.21 -32.73
C PRO A 75 -26.65 19.87 -32.78
N GLN A 76 -27.41 19.59 -31.71
CA GLN A 76 -28.21 18.37 -31.61
C GLN A 76 -29.24 18.39 -32.74
N THR A 77 -29.08 17.51 -33.72
CA THR A 77 -30.16 17.23 -34.68
C THR A 77 -31.28 16.57 -33.88
N PRO A 78 -32.57 16.96 -34.00
CA PRO A 78 -33.64 16.32 -33.26
C PRO A 78 -33.67 14.83 -33.58
N THR A 79 -33.23 14.03 -32.61
CA THR A 79 -33.24 12.58 -32.65
C THR A 79 -34.68 12.11 -32.85
N PRO A 80 -35.00 11.30 -33.87
CA PRO A 80 -36.31 10.68 -33.96
C PRO A 80 -36.53 9.85 -32.70
N MET A 81 -37.65 10.08 -32.02
CA MET A 81 -38.05 9.38 -30.81
C MET A 81 -38.02 7.87 -31.06
N ARG A 82 -36.98 7.19 -30.56
CA ARG A 82 -36.98 5.74 -30.48
C ARG A 82 -37.93 5.34 -29.35
N LEU A 83 -38.88 4.47 -29.66
CA LEU A 83 -39.64 3.69 -28.68
C LEU A 83 -38.69 3.07 -27.65
N PRO A 84 -39.11 2.84 -26.40
CA PRO A 84 -38.23 2.32 -25.38
C PRO A 84 -37.88 0.87 -25.71
N THR A 85 -36.80 0.66 -26.45
CA THR A 85 -36.07 -0.60 -26.40
C THR A 85 -35.14 -0.50 -25.21
N GLN A 86 -35.68 -0.84 -24.05
CA GLN A 86 -34.85 -1.26 -22.92
C GLN A 86 -34.23 -2.59 -23.33
N THR A 87 -33.05 -2.53 -23.92
CA THR A 87 -32.10 -3.63 -23.93
C THR A 87 -30.90 -3.12 -23.17
N ALA A 88 -30.88 -3.42 -21.86
CA ALA A 88 -29.62 -3.58 -21.17
C ALA A 88 -28.85 -4.67 -21.93
N ALA A 89 -28.04 -4.23 -22.90
CA ALA A 89 -27.02 -5.08 -23.45
C ALA A 89 -26.04 -5.28 -22.29
N SER A 90 -26.24 -6.39 -21.59
CA SER A 90 -25.15 -7.14 -20.98
C SER A 90 -24.18 -7.48 -22.11
N GLY A 91 -23.38 -6.49 -22.52
CA GLY A 91 -22.15 -6.76 -23.24
C GLY A 91 -21.33 -7.54 -22.26
N ALA A 92 -21.02 -8.79 -22.60
CA ALA A 92 -20.01 -9.55 -21.89
C ALA A 92 -18.72 -8.73 -21.94
N VAL A 93 -18.50 -7.90 -20.92
CA VAL A 93 -17.20 -7.30 -20.67
C VAL A 93 -16.33 -8.51 -20.41
N ILE A 94 -15.52 -8.86 -21.39
CA ILE A 94 -14.48 -9.85 -21.20
C ILE A 94 -13.63 -9.26 -20.08
N LEU A 95 -13.72 -9.86 -18.90
CA LEU A 95 -12.87 -9.48 -17.78
C LEU A 95 -11.48 -9.90 -18.19
N THR A 96 -10.54 -8.96 -18.27
CA THR A 96 -9.16 -9.23 -18.65
C THR A 96 -8.24 -8.65 -17.60
N TRP A 97 -7.01 -9.17 -17.53
CA TRP A 97 -6.01 -8.64 -16.61
C TRP A 97 -5.80 -7.15 -16.83
N GLU A 98 -5.46 -6.75 -18.06
CA GLU A 98 -5.15 -5.36 -18.40
C GLU A 98 -6.37 -4.43 -18.27
N GLY A 99 -7.57 -4.93 -18.60
CA GLY A 99 -8.77 -4.11 -18.69
C GLY A 99 -9.54 -3.94 -17.39
N SER A 100 -9.40 -4.84 -16.41
CA SER A 100 -10.25 -4.81 -15.20
C SER A 100 -9.59 -5.32 -13.94
N ILE A 101 -8.74 -6.34 -14.03
CA ILE A 101 -8.28 -7.07 -12.84
C ILE A 101 -6.98 -6.49 -12.27
N ALA A 102 -6.03 -6.07 -13.11
CA ALA A 102 -4.74 -5.54 -12.66
C ALA A 102 -4.88 -4.34 -11.69
N PRO A 103 -5.77 -3.35 -11.91
CA PRO A 103 -5.92 -2.24 -10.97
C PRO A 103 -6.41 -2.66 -9.58
N LEU A 104 -7.24 -3.71 -9.49
CA LEU A 104 -7.73 -4.25 -8.21
C LEU A 104 -6.57 -4.85 -7.41
N PHE A 105 -5.74 -5.67 -8.05
CA PHE A 105 -4.58 -6.27 -7.41
C PHE A 105 -3.51 -5.23 -7.06
N GLN A 106 -3.25 -4.26 -7.94
CA GLN A 106 -2.25 -3.22 -7.68
C GLN A 106 -2.63 -2.33 -6.50
N SER A 107 -3.91 -1.95 -6.40
CA SER A 107 -4.39 -1.07 -5.33
C SER A 107 -4.47 -1.74 -3.95
N LYS A 108 -4.81 -3.04 -3.90
CA LYS A 108 -5.05 -3.76 -2.63
C LYS A 108 -3.91 -4.67 -2.20
N CYS A 109 -3.11 -5.17 -3.15
CA CYS A 109 -2.13 -6.22 -2.87
C CYS A 109 -0.68 -5.73 -2.95
N GLY A 110 -0.37 -4.78 -3.85
CA GLY A 110 1.01 -4.37 -4.15
C GLY A 110 1.80 -3.77 -2.99
N ALA A 111 1.12 -3.26 -1.95
CA ALA A 111 1.78 -2.69 -0.77
C ALA A 111 2.46 -3.75 0.13
N CYS A 112 1.95 -4.98 0.14
CA CYS A 112 2.46 -6.07 0.99
C CYS A 112 2.95 -7.27 0.18
N HIS A 113 2.39 -7.47 -1.02
CA HIS A 113 2.75 -8.54 -1.94
C HIS A 113 3.60 -7.98 -3.07
N GLY A 114 4.89 -8.32 -3.06
CA GLY A 114 5.83 -8.01 -4.12
C GLY A 114 6.92 -9.08 -4.20
N VAL A 115 7.85 -8.91 -5.13
CA VAL A 115 8.93 -9.88 -5.40
C VAL A 115 9.70 -10.27 -4.14
N VAL A 116 9.96 -9.30 -3.26
CA VAL A 116 10.67 -9.51 -1.98
C VAL A 116 9.85 -10.32 -0.98
N ALA A 117 8.51 -10.22 -1.02
CA ALA A 117 7.59 -10.97 -0.15
C ALA A 117 7.30 -12.39 -0.68
N GLY A 118 7.89 -12.77 -1.82
CA GLY A 118 7.73 -14.11 -2.40
C GLY A 118 6.42 -14.33 -3.13
N LEU A 119 5.59 -13.30 -3.32
CA LEU A 119 4.39 -13.30 -4.15
C LEU A 119 4.21 -11.89 -4.75
N SER A 120 4.12 -11.77 -6.07
CA SER A 120 3.96 -10.48 -6.75
C SER A 120 2.70 -10.51 -7.62
N PHE A 121 1.97 -9.40 -7.62
CA PHE A 121 0.87 -9.12 -8.54
C PHE A 121 1.16 -7.90 -9.44
N GLY A 122 2.44 -7.53 -9.56
CA GLY A 122 2.85 -6.38 -10.38
C GLY A 122 2.63 -6.60 -11.87
N THR A 123 2.72 -7.85 -12.33
CA THR A 123 2.48 -8.26 -13.71
C THR A 123 1.59 -9.50 -13.77
N TYR A 124 0.96 -9.74 -14.92
CA TYR A 124 0.15 -10.95 -15.15
C TYR A 124 0.96 -12.24 -14.94
N ALA A 125 2.18 -12.26 -15.48
CA ALA A 125 3.08 -13.40 -15.34
C ALA A 125 3.46 -13.69 -13.87
N ASP A 126 3.72 -12.66 -13.08
CA ASP A 126 4.00 -12.82 -11.64
C ASP A 126 2.79 -13.37 -10.89
N ALA A 127 1.59 -12.85 -11.21
CA ALA A 127 0.34 -13.25 -10.58
C ALA A 127 0.02 -14.74 -10.85
N LEU A 128 0.26 -15.23 -12.07
CA LEU A 128 0.10 -16.64 -12.43
C LEU A 128 1.20 -17.53 -11.85
N LYS A 129 2.45 -17.06 -11.84
CA LYS A 129 3.58 -17.80 -11.24
C LYS A 129 3.30 -18.13 -9.77
N GLY A 130 2.59 -17.24 -9.08
CA GLY A 130 2.27 -17.40 -7.66
C GLY A 130 3.50 -17.27 -6.77
N GLY A 131 3.40 -17.80 -5.56
CA GLY A 131 4.43 -17.65 -4.54
C GLY A 131 4.93 -18.96 -3.98
N THR A 132 5.65 -18.89 -2.86
CA THR A 132 6.20 -20.07 -2.15
C THR A 132 5.12 -21.07 -1.71
N SER A 133 3.88 -20.61 -1.55
CA SER A 133 2.72 -21.44 -1.19
C SER A 133 2.04 -22.12 -2.39
N GLY A 134 2.54 -21.91 -3.62
CA GLY A 134 1.96 -22.41 -4.85
C GLY A 134 1.32 -21.32 -5.72
N ALA A 135 0.62 -21.76 -6.77
CA ALA A 135 -0.05 -20.87 -7.72
C ALA A 135 -1.11 -20.02 -7.02
N ALA A 136 -0.98 -18.69 -7.10
CA ALA A 136 -1.96 -17.79 -6.49
C ALA A 136 -3.29 -17.79 -7.26
N ILE A 137 -3.20 -17.93 -8.58
CA ILE A 137 -4.31 -18.00 -9.53
C ILE A 137 -4.15 -19.29 -10.34
N LEU A 138 -5.18 -20.13 -10.32
CA LEU A 138 -5.31 -21.30 -11.19
C LEU A 138 -6.36 -20.99 -12.26
N PRO A 139 -5.96 -20.70 -13.51
CA PRO A 139 -6.89 -20.46 -14.60
C PRO A 139 -7.92 -21.59 -14.74
N GLY A 140 -9.20 -21.25 -14.79
CA GLY A 140 -10.32 -22.19 -14.89
C GLY A 140 -10.83 -22.74 -13.56
N ASP A 141 -10.13 -22.53 -12.45
CA ASP A 141 -10.54 -23.01 -11.13
C ASP A 141 -10.40 -21.91 -10.06
N ALA A 142 -11.43 -21.07 -9.94
CA ALA A 142 -11.48 -20.03 -8.92
C ALA A 142 -11.57 -20.59 -7.50
N ALA A 143 -12.15 -21.77 -7.30
CA ALA A 143 -12.34 -22.36 -5.97
C ALA A 143 -11.02 -22.92 -5.42
N ALA A 144 -10.18 -23.51 -6.27
CA ALA A 144 -8.86 -23.99 -5.89
C ALA A 144 -7.79 -22.89 -5.86
N SER A 145 -8.05 -21.73 -6.46
CA SER A 145 -7.13 -20.59 -6.47
C SER A 145 -6.88 -20.04 -5.06
N LEU A 146 -5.60 -19.97 -4.66
CA LEU A 146 -5.23 -19.49 -3.32
C LEU A 146 -5.71 -18.08 -3.04
N VAL A 147 -5.77 -17.20 -4.05
CA VAL A 147 -6.31 -15.84 -3.89
C VAL A 147 -7.76 -15.89 -3.39
N THR A 148 -8.59 -16.77 -3.92
CA THR A 148 -9.98 -16.94 -3.51
C THR A 148 -10.06 -17.51 -2.10
N ILE A 149 -9.31 -18.59 -1.83
CA ILE A 149 -9.31 -19.28 -0.53
C ILE A 149 -8.86 -18.34 0.59
N ARG A 150 -7.90 -17.45 0.33
CA ARG A 150 -7.39 -16.48 1.32
C ARG A 150 -8.31 -15.28 1.52
N GLN A 151 -9.07 -14.88 0.51
CA GLN A 151 -9.96 -13.72 0.58
C GLN A 151 -11.34 -14.08 1.16
N GLN A 152 -11.83 -15.31 0.97
CA GLN A 152 -13.15 -15.74 1.46
C GLN A 152 -13.38 -15.53 2.97
N PRO A 153 -12.43 -15.81 3.89
CA PRO A 153 -12.65 -15.65 5.32
C PRO A 153 -12.76 -14.20 5.81
N GLY A 154 -12.39 -13.21 4.97
CA GLY A 154 -12.52 -11.79 5.35
C GLY A 154 -11.45 -11.27 6.32
N ASN A 155 -10.41 -12.04 6.60
CA ASN A 155 -9.38 -11.72 7.61
C ASN A 155 -8.04 -11.26 7.00
N HIS A 156 -8.00 -10.97 5.70
CA HIS A 156 -6.79 -10.53 5.01
C HIS A 156 -6.69 -8.98 5.03
N PRO A 157 -5.52 -8.36 5.33
CA PRO A 157 -5.40 -6.90 5.40
C PRO A 157 -5.74 -6.17 4.09
N GLY A 158 -5.38 -6.76 2.94
CA GLY A 158 -5.79 -6.31 1.61
C GLY A 158 -7.07 -7.04 1.18
N GLN A 159 -8.17 -6.81 1.87
CA GLN A 159 -9.44 -7.51 1.65
C GLN A 159 -10.18 -6.96 0.44
N PHE A 160 -10.61 -7.84 -0.47
CA PHE A 160 -11.56 -7.48 -1.52
C PHE A 160 -12.98 -7.34 -0.96
N SER A 161 -13.75 -6.42 -1.52
CA SER A 161 -15.21 -6.41 -1.34
C SER A 161 -15.84 -7.69 -1.91
N ALA A 162 -17.08 -7.99 -1.54
CA ALA A 162 -17.79 -9.15 -2.09
C ALA A 162 -17.91 -9.07 -3.62
N GLU A 163 -18.14 -7.87 -4.15
CA GLU A 163 -18.26 -7.59 -5.58
C GLU A 163 -16.92 -7.72 -6.30
N GLU A 164 -15.84 -7.20 -5.71
CA GLU A 164 -14.47 -7.32 -6.24
C GLU A 164 -14.03 -8.79 -6.27
N LEU A 165 -14.27 -9.54 -5.20
CA LEU A 165 -13.94 -10.96 -5.14
C LEU A 165 -14.74 -11.76 -6.18
N ALA A 166 -16.02 -11.46 -6.36
CA ALA A 166 -16.86 -12.09 -7.39
C ALA A 166 -16.42 -11.74 -8.82
N LEU A 167 -15.85 -10.56 -9.06
CA LEU A 167 -15.23 -10.20 -10.33
C LEU A 167 -13.96 -11.03 -10.58
N VAL A 168 -13.09 -11.13 -9.59
CA VAL A 168 -11.85 -11.92 -9.67
C VAL A 168 -12.18 -13.40 -9.90
N GLN A 169 -13.14 -13.97 -9.16
CA GLN A 169 -13.56 -15.38 -9.34
C GLN A 169 -14.05 -15.65 -10.77
N ARG A 170 -14.95 -14.80 -11.31
CA ARG A 170 -15.44 -14.94 -12.68
C ARG A 170 -14.33 -14.83 -13.73
N TRP A 171 -13.38 -13.93 -13.51
CA TRP A 171 -12.21 -13.81 -14.40
C TRP A 171 -11.34 -15.08 -14.37
N ILE A 172 -11.10 -15.64 -13.18
CA ILE A 172 -10.34 -16.89 -13.05
C ILE A 172 -11.07 -18.04 -13.74
N GLU A 173 -12.39 -18.19 -13.51
CA GLU A 173 -13.22 -19.20 -14.16
C GLU A 173 -13.22 -19.09 -15.69
N ALA A 174 -13.13 -17.87 -16.22
CA ALA A 174 -12.99 -17.61 -17.65
C ALA A 174 -11.60 -17.96 -18.23
N GLY A 175 -10.72 -18.58 -17.44
CA GLY A 175 -9.36 -18.94 -17.85
C GLY A 175 -8.34 -17.84 -17.60
N ALA A 176 -8.66 -16.87 -16.74
CA ALA A 176 -7.78 -15.76 -16.36
C ALA A 176 -7.13 -15.05 -17.58
N PRO A 177 -7.89 -14.60 -18.59
CA PRO A 177 -7.32 -14.00 -19.79
C PRO A 177 -6.54 -12.71 -19.48
N GLU A 178 -5.39 -12.55 -20.13
CA GLU A 178 -4.55 -11.36 -19.99
C GLU A 178 -5.15 -10.14 -20.72
N LYS A 179 -5.69 -10.36 -21.92
CA LYS A 179 -6.18 -9.35 -22.87
C LYS A 179 -7.55 -9.68 -23.43
#